data_AF-A0AAW5L0P2-F1
#
_entry.id   AF-A0AAW5L0P2-F1
#
_cell.length_a   1.000
_cell.length_b   1.000
_cell.length_c   1.000
_cell.angle_alpha   90.00
_cell.angle_beta   90.00
_cell.angle_gamma   90.00
#
_symmetry.space_group_name_H-M   'P 1'
#
loop_
_entity.id
_entity.type
_entity.pdbx_description
1 polymer ?
#
loop_
_entity_poly.entity_id
_entity_poly.type
_entity_poly.pdbx_seq_one_letter_code
_entity_poly.pdbx_strand_id
1 'polypeptide(L)'
;MLAVSIEEIYQEILDGDRKKFPPGTWSEDKNNELARRITKYLIEQVLIWNIQDLREGWNQKLIQKMKLTTVLAKYNNSPFRMLNDTYPGLLKEWELKMSPLHFWTKEKGLEALKWTIEEKEKLDEKEILEIYSGKWLIKHKLMTPCQTFFKDSPYQFLNALYPDRFKEWELLVTPKGFWTKEKALEALKWTIETKKQLNARELLQTYSLRWIKEQNLYSPCFIFWKGSPYSFLNDLYPNRFKEWELLVTPKGFWTKEKALEALKWTIEEKEKLSDKELKCKYSMKWLIQHGLRTPVNQFFKDSPYQFLNDLYPNRFKEWELPVTPNGFWTEEKALEALKWTIEEKEQLSDEELKRIYSGRWIKNQKLSVPLHKFWSSNPFIMLNSLYPGRFKRWEFSVSPYNFWTEKNALEALRWTIEEKVKLTEETLLQIYTGKWIKQQGLKYPCDKFWGSSPYDMLNALYPNRFSKHMLKGYKDQKENRLLV
;
A
#
# COMPACT_ATOMS: atom_id res chain seq x y z
N MET A 1 -28.46 -31.75 79.97
CA MET A 1 -28.89 -32.29 78.66
C MET A 1 -28.19 -31.47 77.59
N LEU A 2 -27.26 -32.07 76.85
CA LEU A 2 -26.69 -31.44 75.67
C LEU A 2 -27.82 -31.25 74.66
N ALA A 3 -28.11 -30.00 74.29
CA ALA A 3 -29.12 -29.70 73.29
C ALA A 3 -28.62 -30.28 71.95
N VAL A 4 -29.32 -31.28 71.42
CA VAL A 4 -29.03 -31.87 70.11
C VAL A 4 -29.08 -30.75 69.07
N SER A 5 -28.00 -30.60 68.30
CA SER A 5 -27.91 -29.57 67.27
C SER A 5 -28.87 -29.87 66.11
N ILE A 6 -29.26 -28.84 65.38
CA ILE A 6 -30.17 -29.03 64.24
C ILE A 6 -29.49 -29.86 63.13
N GLU A 7 -28.18 -29.73 62.98
CA GLU A 7 -27.36 -30.49 62.03
C GLU A 7 -27.33 -31.98 62.36
N GLU A 8 -27.20 -32.37 63.63
CA GLU A 8 -27.31 -33.78 64.06
C GLU A 8 -28.69 -34.35 63.75
N ILE A 9 -29.77 -33.60 64.04
CA ILE A 9 -31.13 -34.00 63.68
C ILE A 9 -31.27 -34.17 62.16
N TYR A 10 -30.63 -33.31 61.38
CA TYR A 10 -30.66 -33.43 59.92
C TYR A 10 -29.86 -34.63 59.43
N GLN A 11 -28.71 -34.92 60.03
CA GLN A 11 -27.90 -36.10 59.72
C GLN A 11 -28.67 -37.39 60.03
N GLU A 12 -29.37 -37.49 61.17
CA GLU A 12 -30.30 -38.59 61.49
C GLU A 12 -31.40 -38.77 60.42
N ILE A 13 -31.88 -37.68 59.81
CA ILE A 13 -32.88 -37.73 58.73
C ILE A 13 -32.28 -38.22 57.42
N LEU A 14 -31.03 -37.84 57.14
CA LEU A 14 -30.29 -38.32 55.97
C LEU A 14 -29.96 -39.82 56.10
N ASP A 15 -29.57 -40.27 57.30
CA ASP A 15 -29.20 -41.66 57.61
C ASP A 15 -30.43 -42.58 57.74
N GLY A 16 -31.61 -42.00 57.97
CA GLY A 16 -32.89 -42.70 58.03
C GLY A 16 -33.35 -43.08 59.43
N ASP A 17 -32.56 -42.76 60.46
CA ASP A 17 -32.89 -42.95 61.88
C ASP A 17 -34.08 -42.10 62.32
N ARG A 18 -34.31 -40.97 61.63
CA ARG A 18 -35.44 -40.07 61.85
C ARG A 18 -36.22 -39.79 60.57
N LYS A 19 -37.56 -39.81 60.65
CA LYS A 19 -38.42 -39.59 59.47
C LYS A 19 -38.59 -38.12 59.06
N LYS A 20 -38.56 -37.19 60.01
CA LYS A 20 -38.82 -35.76 59.79
C LYS A 20 -38.26 -34.91 60.93
N PHE A 21 -38.08 -33.62 60.66
CA PHE A 21 -37.77 -32.64 61.70
C PHE A 21 -38.87 -32.61 62.78
N PRO A 22 -38.52 -32.32 64.05
CA PRO A 22 -39.49 -32.14 65.11
C PRO A 22 -40.63 -31.17 64.72
N PRO A 23 -41.88 -31.41 65.16
CA PRO A 23 -42.94 -30.44 65.00
C PRO A 23 -42.54 -29.10 65.62
N GLY A 24 -42.88 -27.98 64.97
CA GLY A 24 -42.58 -26.64 65.48
C GLY A 24 -41.21 -26.07 65.08
N THR A 25 -40.25 -26.90 64.64
CA THR A 25 -38.87 -26.45 64.31
C THR A 25 -38.84 -25.23 63.37
N TRP A 26 -39.65 -25.24 62.31
CA TRP A 26 -39.64 -24.17 61.31
C TRP A 26 -40.48 -22.95 61.71
N SER A 27 -41.51 -23.14 62.53
CA SER A 27 -42.35 -22.03 63.04
C SER A 27 -41.66 -21.25 64.15
N GLU A 28 -40.79 -21.91 64.92
CA GLU A 28 -39.98 -21.28 65.97
C GLU A 28 -38.75 -20.57 65.41
N ASP A 29 -38.25 -20.98 64.23
CA ASP A 29 -37.15 -20.35 63.50
C ASP A 29 -37.57 -19.05 62.80
N LYS A 30 -37.92 -18.02 63.57
CA LYS A 30 -38.42 -16.73 63.05
C LYS A 30 -37.42 -15.99 62.16
N ASN A 31 -36.12 -16.15 62.42
CA ASN A 31 -35.03 -15.46 61.71
C ASN A 31 -34.36 -16.32 60.62
N ASN A 32 -34.93 -17.49 60.31
CA ASN A 32 -34.38 -18.47 59.36
C ASN A 32 -32.94 -18.94 59.70
N GLU A 33 -32.51 -18.84 60.96
CA GLU A 33 -31.16 -19.19 61.36
C GLU A 33 -30.94 -20.71 61.25
N LEU A 34 -31.90 -21.51 61.73
CA LEU A 34 -31.83 -22.96 61.62
C LEU A 34 -31.89 -23.40 60.15
N ALA A 35 -32.75 -22.75 59.35
CA ALA A 35 -32.84 -23.00 57.91
C ALA A 35 -31.52 -22.70 57.16
N ARG A 36 -30.86 -21.57 57.46
CA ARG A 36 -29.53 -21.24 56.88
C ARG A 36 -28.47 -22.23 57.31
N ARG A 37 -28.42 -22.61 58.59
CA ARG A 37 -27.45 -23.58 59.12
C ARG A 37 -27.57 -24.95 58.43
N ILE A 38 -28.78 -25.47 58.27
CA ILE A 38 -29.02 -26.74 57.57
C ILE A 38 -28.68 -26.65 56.08
N THR A 39 -29.03 -25.54 55.42
CA THR A 39 -28.68 -25.33 54.02
C THR A 39 -27.17 -25.28 53.82
N LYS A 40 -26.46 -24.57 54.71
CA LYS A 40 -25.00 -24.50 54.74
C LYS A 40 -24.37 -25.86 55.01
N TYR A 41 -24.87 -26.61 55.98
CA TYR A 41 -24.41 -27.96 56.29
C TYR A 41 -24.58 -28.91 55.10
N LEU A 42 -25.74 -28.88 54.42
CA LEU A 42 -25.97 -29.67 53.21
C LEU A 42 -24.93 -29.36 52.13
N ILE A 43 -24.66 -28.08 51.88
CA ILE A 43 -23.75 -27.65 50.79
C ILE A 43 -22.29 -27.95 51.13
N GLU A 44 -21.85 -27.63 52.35
CA GLU A 44 -20.43 -27.65 52.72
C GLU A 44 -19.97 -29.01 53.27
N GLN A 45 -20.83 -29.75 53.97
CA GLN A 45 -20.44 -30.98 54.67
C GLN A 45 -20.95 -32.23 53.98
N VAL A 46 -22.19 -32.20 53.47
CA VAL A 46 -22.81 -33.39 52.84
C VAL A 46 -22.48 -33.48 51.35
N LEU A 47 -22.72 -32.39 50.61
CA LEU A 47 -22.51 -32.36 49.16
C LEU A 47 -21.09 -31.94 48.78
N ILE A 48 -20.45 -31.12 49.61
CA ILE A 48 -19.11 -30.54 49.40
C ILE A 48 -19.05 -29.83 48.03
N TRP A 49 -20.04 -28.98 47.79
CA TRP A 49 -20.24 -28.31 46.49
C TRP A 49 -19.53 -26.98 46.38
N ASN A 50 -18.97 -26.72 45.20
CA ASN A 50 -18.47 -25.41 44.82
C ASN A 50 -19.56 -24.56 44.13
N ILE A 51 -19.22 -23.31 43.78
CA ILE A 51 -20.16 -22.38 43.11
C ILE A 51 -20.68 -22.93 41.77
N GLN A 52 -19.85 -23.66 41.02
CA GLN A 52 -20.27 -24.25 39.75
C GLN A 52 -21.26 -25.40 39.95
N ASP A 53 -21.05 -26.22 40.98
CA ASP A 53 -22.00 -27.27 41.37
C ASP A 53 -23.34 -26.66 41.81
N LEU A 54 -23.31 -25.53 42.54
CA LEU A 54 -24.53 -24.80 42.88
C LEU A 54 -25.27 -24.32 41.63
N ARG A 55 -24.58 -23.72 40.65
CA ARG A 55 -25.20 -23.22 39.41
C ARG A 55 -25.92 -24.31 38.62
N GLU A 56 -25.34 -25.50 38.55
CA GLU A 56 -25.85 -26.59 37.70
C GLU A 56 -26.74 -27.58 38.45
N GLY A 57 -26.48 -27.78 39.74
CA GLY A 57 -27.09 -28.81 40.58
C GLY A 57 -28.19 -28.30 41.51
N TRP A 58 -28.13 -27.04 41.97
CA TRP A 58 -29.08 -26.54 42.96
C TRP A 58 -30.47 -26.28 42.36
N ASN A 59 -31.42 -27.14 42.69
CA ASN A 59 -32.79 -27.05 42.21
C ASN A 59 -33.78 -27.74 43.17
N GLN A 60 -35.08 -27.53 42.94
CA GLN A 60 -36.14 -28.09 43.79
C GLN A 60 -36.08 -29.63 43.90
N LYS A 61 -35.73 -30.34 42.82
CA LYS A 61 -35.64 -31.81 42.83
C LYS A 61 -34.50 -32.30 43.74
N LEU A 62 -33.33 -31.65 43.70
CA LEU A 62 -32.24 -31.93 44.61
C LEU A 62 -32.67 -31.70 46.07
N ILE A 63 -33.26 -30.53 46.36
CA ILE A 63 -33.64 -30.16 47.72
C ILE A 63 -34.67 -31.16 48.30
N GLN A 64 -35.60 -31.64 47.46
CA GLN A 64 -36.54 -32.70 47.83
C GLN A 64 -35.84 -34.04 48.07
N LYS A 65 -34.88 -34.41 47.20
CA LYS A 65 -34.07 -35.63 47.35
C LYS A 65 -33.28 -35.61 48.67
N MET A 66 -32.73 -34.46 49.04
CA MET A 66 -31.97 -34.24 50.28
C MET A 66 -32.86 -34.00 51.50
N LYS A 67 -34.16 -34.34 51.43
CA LYS A 67 -35.13 -34.29 52.53
C LYS A 67 -35.37 -32.90 53.14
N LEU A 68 -35.07 -31.83 52.40
CA LEU A 68 -35.25 -30.43 52.85
C LEU A 68 -36.52 -29.76 52.32
N THR A 69 -37.52 -30.55 51.89
CA THR A 69 -38.79 -30.01 51.38
C THR A 69 -39.48 -29.07 52.36
N THR A 70 -39.44 -29.38 53.66
CA THR A 70 -40.06 -28.53 54.72
C THR A 70 -39.32 -27.22 54.92
N VAL A 71 -38.00 -27.19 54.68
CA VAL A 71 -37.19 -25.96 54.71
C VAL A 71 -37.52 -25.11 53.49
N LEU A 72 -37.55 -25.73 52.31
CA LEU A 72 -37.86 -25.06 51.05
C LEU A 72 -39.24 -24.38 51.07
N ALA A 73 -40.22 -24.95 51.77
CA ALA A 73 -41.54 -24.37 51.96
C ALA A 73 -41.48 -22.99 52.67
N LYS A 74 -40.56 -22.76 53.61
CA LYS A 74 -40.36 -21.43 54.24
C LYS A 74 -39.97 -20.35 53.22
N TYR A 75 -39.32 -20.76 52.12
CA TYR A 75 -38.86 -19.87 51.06
C TYR A 75 -39.86 -19.79 49.89
N ASN A 76 -41.15 -20.05 50.13
CA ASN A 76 -42.21 -20.10 49.12
C ASN A 76 -41.86 -21.02 47.95
N ASN A 77 -41.22 -22.16 48.25
CA ASN A 77 -40.75 -23.12 47.26
C ASN A 77 -39.74 -22.56 46.25
N SER A 78 -38.99 -21.50 46.58
CA SER A 78 -37.94 -20.95 45.73
C SER A 78 -36.55 -21.47 46.15
N PRO A 79 -35.92 -22.35 45.34
CA PRO A 79 -34.54 -22.78 45.58
C PRO A 79 -33.56 -21.61 45.65
N PHE A 80 -33.79 -20.56 44.85
CA PHE A 80 -32.96 -19.36 44.86
C PHE A 80 -33.07 -18.59 46.17
N ARG A 81 -34.28 -18.33 46.68
CA ARG A 81 -34.46 -17.60 47.96
C ARG A 81 -33.79 -18.32 49.12
N MET A 82 -33.90 -19.65 49.16
CA MET A 82 -33.23 -20.48 50.17
C MET A 82 -31.70 -20.35 50.09
N LEU A 83 -31.14 -20.37 48.87
CA LEU A 83 -29.71 -20.24 48.66
C LEU A 83 -29.21 -18.82 48.97
N ASN A 84 -29.93 -17.80 48.51
CA ASN A 84 -29.57 -16.40 48.70
C ASN A 84 -29.75 -15.94 50.16
N ASP A 85 -30.65 -16.53 50.93
CA ASP A 85 -30.71 -16.28 52.37
C ASP A 85 -29.46 -16.87 53.07
N THR A 86 -29.01 -18.05 52.64
CA THR A 86 -27.82 -18.72 53.21
C THR A 86 -26.51 -18.03 52.80
N TYR A 87 -26.39 -17.62 51.54
CA TYR A 87 -25.25 -16.91 50.98
C TYR A 87 -25.72 -15.67 50.22
N PRO A 88 -26.00 -14.56 50.93
CA PRO A 88 -26.49 -13.33 50.32
C PRO A 88 -25.58 -12.81 49.22
N GLY A 89 -26.15 -12.64 48.02
CA GLY A 89 -25.45 -12.07 46.87
C GLY A 89 -24.42 -12.99 46.21
N LEU A 90 -24.28 -14.25 46.64
CA LEU A 90 -23.33 -15.20 46.06
C LEU A 90 -23.63 -15.51 44.60
N LEU A 91 -24.91 -15.65 44.25
CA LEU A 91 -25.39 -15.91 42.90
C LEU A 91 -26.57 -14.99 42.60
N LYS A 92 -26.72 -14.63 41.32
CA LYS A 92 -27.95 -14.03 40.80
C LYS A 92 -28.97 -15.12 40.45
N GLU A 93 -30.26 -14.77 40.50
CA GLU A 93 -31.36 -15.72 40.29
C GLU A 93 -31.34 -16.38 38.90
N TRP A 94 -30.81 -15.68 37.89
CA TRP A 94 -30.64 -16.18 36.53
C TRP A 94 -29.38 -17.03 36.31
N GLU A 95 -28.48 -17.15 37.29
CA GLU A 95 -27.28 -17.99 37.17
C GLU A 95 -27.56 -19.47 37.43
N LEU A 96 -28.61 -19.78 38.19
CA LEU A 96 -29.08 -21.14 38.42
C LEU A 96 -29.54 -21.80 37.11
N LYS A 97 -29.48 -23.13 37.05
CA LYS A 97 -29.86 -23.92 35.86
C LYS A 97 -31.26 -23.61 35.32
N MET A 98 -32.21 -23.27 36.19
CA MET A 98 -33.54 -22.85 35.78
C MET A 98 -33.98 -21.64 36.60
N SER A 99 -34.41 -20.59 35.90
CA SER A 99 -35.13 -19.48 36.53
C SER A 99 -36.58 -19.89 36.83
N PRO A 100 -37.20 -19.36 37.89
CA PRO A 100 -38.60 -19.63 38.21
C PRO A 100 -39.58 -19.29 37.07
N LEU A 101 -40.76 -19.90 37.10
CA LEU A 101 -41.85 -19.54 36.20
C LEU A 101 -42.19 -18.04 36.35
N HIS A 102 -42.40 -17.34 35.22
CA HIS A 102 -42.65 -15.89 35.18
C HIS A 102 -41.55 -15.00 35.79
N PHE A 103 -40.34 -15.53 35.97
CA PHE A 103 -39.21 -14.76 36.50
C PHE A 103 -38.83 -13.58 35.60
N TRP A 104 -38.76 -13.81 34.28
CA TRP A 104 -38.28 -12.84 33.32
C TRP A 104 -39.29 -11.74 33.05
N THR A 105 -38.85 -10.49 33.25
CA THR A 105 -39.45 -9.29 32.67
C THR A 105 -38.46 -8.68 31.68
N LYS A 106 -38.90 -7.69 30.90
CA LYS A 106 -38.02 -6.98 29.97
C LYS A 106 -36.84 -6.33 30.71
N GLU A 107 -37.12 -5.71 31.85
CA GLU A 107 -36.14 -4.99 32.69
C GLU A 107 -35.13 -5.97 33.29
N LYS A 108 -35.59 -7.09 33.85
CA LYS A 108 -34.70 -8.13 34.39
C LYS A 108 -33.84 -8.77 33.29
N GLY A 109 -34.39 -8.92 32.08
CA GLY A 109 -33.62 -9.36 30.92
C GLY A 109 -32.44 -8.42 30.65
N LEU A 110 -32.71 -7.11 30.60
CA LEU A 110 -31.68 -6.08 30.39
C LEU A 110 -30.68 -6.00 31.54
N GLU A 111 -31.13 -6.12 32.80
CA GLU A 111 -30.26 -6.17 33.98
C GLU A 111 -29.31 -7.37 33.92
N ALA A 112 -29.84 -8.56 33.62
CA ALA A 112 -29.04 -9.77 33.50
C ALA A 112 -28.06 -9.70 32.33
N LEU A 113 -28.46 -9.10 31.20
CA LEU A 113 -27.58 -8.85 30.07
C LEU A 113 -26.45 -7.89 30.44
N LYS A 114 -26.79 -6.74 31.06
CA LYS A 114 -25.83 -5.73 31.52
C LYS A 114 -24.81 -6.32 32.47
N TRP A 115 -25.27 -7.00 33.51
CA TRP A 115 -24.40 -7.65 34.48
C TRP A 115 -23.50 -8.71 33.82
N THR A 116 -24.02 -9.48 32.86
CA THR A 116 -23.22 -10.50 32.18
C THR A 116 -22.10 -9.87 31.33
N ILE A 117 -22.39 -8.79 30.61
CA ILE A 117 -21.43 -8.07 29.78
C ILE A 117 -20.41 -7.31 30.65
N GLU A 118 -20.89 -6.49 31.59
CA GLU A 118 -20.06 -5.51 32.29
C GLU A 118 -19.35 -6.10 33.52
N GLU A 119 -19.99 -6.99 34.26
CA GLU A 119 -19.46 -7.48 35.55
C GLU A 119 -18.84 -8.88 35.43
N LYS A 120 -19.55 -9.80 34.76
CA LYS A 120 -19.14 -11.20 34.68
C LYS A 120 -18.03 -11.42 33.66
N GLU A 121 -18.26 -11.02 32.41
CA GLU A 121 -17.29 -11.21 31.32
C GLU A 121 -16.40 -9.98 31.11
N LYS A 122 -16.84 -8.79 31.56
CA LYS A 122 -16.12 -7.50 31.44
C LYS A 122 -15.72 -7.18 30.00
N LEU A 123 -16.66 -7.40 29.08
CA LEU A 123 -16.41 -7.28 27.65
C LEU A 123 -16.26 -5.81 27.24
N ASP A 124 -15.27 -5.54 26.40
CA ASP A 124 -15.19 -4.29 25.66
C ASP A 124 -16.07 -4.31 24.38
N GLU A 125 -16.19 -3.15 23.71
CA GLU A 125 -17.01 -3.05 22.50
C GLU A 125 -16.53 -3.98 21.38
N LYS A 126 -15.22 -4.18 21.24
CA LYS A 126 -14.64 -5.00 20.18
C LYS A 126 -14.95 -6.47 20.45
N GLU A 127 -14.80 -6.91 21.70
CA GLU A 127 -15.13 -8.26 22.12
C GLU A 127 -16.62 -8.55 21.94
N ILE A 128 -17.50 -7.59 22.26
CA ILE A 128 -18.95 -7.72 21.98
C ILE A 128 -19.17 -8.00 20.50
N LEU A 129 -18.58 -7.23 19.59
CA LEU A 129 -18.74 -7.45 18.14
C LEU A 129 -18.20 -8.81 17.67
N GLU A 130 -17.19 -9.36 18.35
CA GLU A 130 -16.52 -10.61 17.99
C GLU A 130 -17.19 -11.88 18.54
N ILE A 131 -17.91 -11.80 19.68
CA ILE A 131 -18.48 -13.00 20.34
C ILE A 131 -19.99 -12.94 20.54
N TYR A 132 -20.57 -11.74 20.65
CA TYR A 132 -21.99 -11.59 20.98
C TYR A 132 -22.89 -12.11 19.85
N SER A 133 -23.71 -13.10 20.19
CA SER A 133 -24.56 -13.82 19.23
C SER A 133 -25.65 -14.59 19.97
N GLY A 134 -26.59 -15.18 19.24
CA GLY A 134 -27.56 -16.12 19.82
C GLY A 134 -26.89 -17.29 20.55
N LYS A 135 -25.73 -17.77 20.07
CA LYS A 135 -24.95 -18.82 20.75
C LYS A 135 -24.39 -18.33 22.09
N TRP A 136 -23.90 -17.10 22.13
CA TRP A 136 -23.45 -16.46 23.37
C TRP A 136 -24.61 -16.31 24.36
N LEU A 137 -25.77 -15.86 23.91
CA LEU A 137 -26.97 -15.77 24.75
C LEU A 137 -27.40 -17.13 25.31
N ILE A 138 -27.31 -18.22 24.53
CA ILE A 138 -27.58 -19.58 25.02
C ILE A 138 -26.57 -19.97 26.10
N LYS A 139 -25.27 -19.78 25.85
CA LYS A 139 -24.19 -20.08 26.81
C LYS A 139 -24.41 -19.38 28.15
N HIS A 140 -24.91 -18.14 28.12
CA HIS A 140 -25.16 -17.33 29.31
C HIS A 140 -26.59 -17.42 29.85
N LYS A 141 -27.42 -18.37 29.38
CA LYS A 141 -28.81 -18.58 29.82
C LYS A 141 -29.72 -17.34 29.64
N LEU A 142 -29.39 -16.48 28.67
CA LEU A 142 -30.10 -15.24 28.32
C LEU A 142 -30.97 -15.36 27.05
N MET A 143 -31.11 -16.58 26.50
CA MET A 143 -31.92 -16.79 25.30
C MET A 143 -33.43 -16.57 25.56
N THR A 144 -33.95 -17.02 26.70
CA THR A 144 -35.38 -16.87 27.04
C THR A 144 -35.86 -15.42 27.04
N PRO A 145 -35.21 -14.45 27.71
CA PRO A 145 -35.63 -13.05 27.63
C PRO A 145 -35.47 -12.47 26.22
N CYS A 146 -34.44 -12.86 25.47
CA CYS A 146 -34.26 -12.47 24.06
C CYS A 146 -35.46 -12.89 23.19
N GLN A 147 -35.88 -14.14 23.28
CA GLN A 147 -37.02 -14.68 22.54
C GLN A 147 -38.33 -14.02 22.94
N THR A 148 -38.55 -13.87 24.24
CA THR A 148 -39.83 -13.39 24.78
C THR A 148 -40.07 -11.91 24.52
N PHE A 149 -39.04 -11.06 24.66
CA PHE A 149 -39.19 -9.60 24.66
C PHE A 149 -38.52 -8.89 23.50
N PHE A 150 -37.63 -9.57 22.75
CA PHE A 150 -36.80 -8.96 21.70
C PHE A 150 -36.89 -9.73 20.38
N LYS A 151 -38.02 -10.42 20.14
CA LYS A 151 -38.34 -11.10 18.87
C LYS A 151 -37.24 -12.06 18.41
N ASP A 152 -36.56 -12.72 19.35
CA ASP A 152 -35.43 -13.61 19.07
C ASP A 152 -34.29 -12.93 18.27
N SER A 153 -34.14 -11.60 18.45
CA SER A 153 -33.07 -10.81 17.84
C SER A 153 -32.03 -10.42 18.90
N PRO A 154 -30.85 -11.06 18.88
CA PRO A 154 -29.73 -10.64 19.72
C PRO A 154 -29.42 -9.14 19.55
N TYR A 155 -29.51 -8.62 18.32
CA TYR A 155 -29.34 -7.19 18.06
C TYR A 155 -30.35 -6.33 18.83
N GLN A 156 -31.66 -6.63 18.75
CA GLN A 156 -32.67 -5.85 19.47
C GLN A 156 -32.46 -5.87 20.98
N PHE A 157 -31.99 -7.01 21.51
CA PHE A 157 -31.68 -7.14 22.93
C PHE A 157 -30.49 -6.28 23.34
N LEU A 158 -29.41 -6.30 22.55
CA LEU A 158 -28.22 -5.46 22.77
C LEU A 158 -28.53 -3.97 22.57
N ASN A 159 -29.25 -3.61 21.52
CA ASN A 159 -29.62 -2.22 21.21
C ASN A 159 -30.59 -1.64 22.25
N ALA A 160 -31.42 -2.46 22.88
CA ALA A 160 -32.24 -2.01 24.00
C ALA A 160 -31.41 -1.69 25.26
N LEU A 161 -30.25 -2.33 25.43
CA LEU A 161 -29.32 -2.03 26.52
C LEU A 161 -28.39 -0.85 26.19
N TYR A 162 -27.89 -0.79 24.96
CA TYR A 162 -27.01 0.27 24.45
C TYR A 162 -27.61 0.89 23.17
N PRO A 163 -28.59 1.81 23.32
CA PRO A 163 -29.28 2.42 22.17
C PRO A 163 -28.31 3.07 21.19
N ASP A 164 -28.44 2.72 19.91
CA ASP A 164 -27.72 3.29 18.76
C ASP A 164 -26.19 3.18 18.82
N ARG A 165 -25.65 2.44 19.80
CA ARG A 165 -24.20 2.24 19.97
C ARG A 165 -23.62 1.28 18.95
N PHE A 166 -24.42 0.30 18.50
CA PHE A 166 -24.01 -0.71 17.52
C PHE A 166 -24.97 -0.72 16.33
N LYS A 167 -24.45 -0.96 15.14
CA LYS A 167 -25.29 -1.27 13.97
C LYS A 167 -25.53 -2.77 13.87
N GLU A 168 -26.71 -3.16 13.39
CA GLU A 168 -27.10 -4.57 13.28
C GLU A 168 -26.14 -5.40 12.41
N TRP A 169 -25.55 -4.78 11.38
CA TRP A 169 -24.57 -5.41 10.50
C TRP A 169 -23.15 -5.50 11.07
N GLU A 170 -22.88 -4.89 12.22
CA GLU A 170 -21.57 -5.01 12.87
C GLU A 170 -21.43 -6.29 13.70
N LEU A 171 -22.55 -6.85 14.15
CA LEU A 171 -22.57 -8.13 14.85
C LEU A 171 -22.22 -9.30 13.91
N LEU A 172 -21.76 -10.40 14.48
CA LEU A 172 -21.33 -11.60 13.74
C LEU A 172 -22.36 -12.14 12.73
N VAL A 173 -23.65 -12.04 13.07
CA VAL A 173 -24.72 -12.63 12.27
C VAL A 173 -25.87 -11.63 12.16
N THR A 174 -26.21 -11.31 10.92
CA THR A 174 -27.43 -10.57 10.59
C THR A 174 -28.60 -11.57 10.41
N PRO A 175 -29.83 -11.21 10.80
CA PRO A 175 -30.98 -12.08 10.62
C PRO A 175 -31.23 -12.48 9.15
N LYS A 176 -31.92 -13.59 8.94
CA LYS A 176 -32.38 -13.98 7.60
C LYS A 176 -33.30 -12.88 7.03
N GLY A 177 -33.07 -12.49 5.78
CA GLY A 177 -33.84 -11.43 5.11
C GLY A 177 -33.51 -10.01 5.60
N PHE A 178 -32.48 -9.83 6.42
CA PHE A 178 -32.07 -8.51 6.90
C PHE A 178 -31.63 -7.57 5.77
N TRP A 179 -30.82 -8.09 4.84
CA TRP A 179 -30.20 -7.32 3.78
C TRP A 179 -31.20 -6.95 2.69
N THR A 180 -31.37 -5.64 2.48
CA THR A 180 -31.85 -5.08 1.21
C THR A 180 -30.67 -4.41 0.50
N LYS A 181 -30.86 -4.07 -0.78
CA LYS A 181 -29.83 -3.39 -1.57
C LYS A 181 -29.44 -2.05 -0.93
N GLU A 182 -30.42 -1.30 -0.43
CA GLU A 182 -30.26 0.01 0.21
C GLU A 182 -29.49 -0.12 1.53
N LYS A 183 -29.86 -1.06 2.38
CA LYS A 183 -29.15 -1.33 3.65
C LYS A 183 -27.70 -1.74 3.42
N ALA A 184 -27.44 -2.53 2.38
CA ALA A 184 -26.09 -2.92 2.02
C ALA A 184 -25.23 -1.71 1.61
N LEU A 185 -25.80 -0.79 0.83
CA LEU A 185 -25.13 0.45 0.43
C LEU A 185 -24.93 1.39 1.62
N GLU A 186 -25.91 1.52 2.51
CA GLU A 186 -25.79 2.28 3.76
C GLU A 186 -24.67 1.74 4.64
N ALA A 187 -24.64 0.42 4.85
CA ALA A 187 -23.61 -0.24 5.64
C ALA A 187 -22.21 -0.05 5.02
N LEU A 188 -22.10 -0.15 3.68
CA LEU A 188 -20.84 0.12 2.98
C LEU A 188 -20.40 1.57 3.14
N LYS A 189 -21.32 2.52 2.94
CA LYS A 189 -21.07 3.96 3.08
C LYS A 189 -20.58 4.30 4.48
N TRP A 190 -21.30 3.85 5.50
CA TRP A 190 -20.95 4.06 6.90
C TRP A 190 -19.59 3.44 7.23
N THR A 191 -19.29 2.26 6.68
CA THR A 191 -18.00 1.60 6.91
C THR A 191 -16.83 2.39 6.31
N ILE A 192 -17.00 2.92 5.09
CA ILE A 192 -15.97 3.70 4.40
C ILE A 192 -15.80 5.08 5.04
N GLU A 193 -16.91 5.81 5.22
CA GLU A 193 -16.89 7.23 5.58
C GLU A 193 -16.80 7.45 7.09
N THR A 194 -17.48 6.63 7.90
CA THR A 194 -17.59 6.84 9.35
C THR A 194 -16.65 5.95 10.14
N LYS A 195 -16.66 4.63 9.87
CA LYS A 195 -15.86 3.66 10.64
C LYS A 195 -14.38 3.70 10.30
N LYS A 196 -14.05 3.74 9.01
CA LYS A 196 -12.66 3.70 8.53
C LYS A 196 -12.12 5.05 8.06
N GLN A 197 -13.00 6.02 7.78
CA GLN A 197 -12.66 7.37 7.32
C GLN A 197 -11.66 7.36 6.15
N LEU A 198 -11.85 6.43 5.21
CA LEU A 198 -10.91 6.24 4.10
C LEU A 198 -11.05 7.36 3.08
N ASN A 199 -9.92 7.97 2.72
CA ASN A 199 -9.90 8.82 1.52
C ASN A 199 -9.89 7.97 0.24
N ALA A 200 -10.12 8.61 -0.92
CA ALA A 200 -10.23 7.90 -2.19
C ALA A 200 -8.98 7.06 -2.54
N ARG A 201 -7.78 7.53 -2.18
CA ARG A 201 -6.52 6.84 -2.47
C ARG A 201 -6.36 5.61 -1.59
N GLU A 202 -6.61 5.74 -0.29
CA GLU A 202 -6.58 4.64 0.67
C GLU A 202 -7.63 3.58 0.35
N LEU A 203 -8.82 4.02 -0.07
CA LEU A 203 -9.90 3.14 -0.50
C LEU A 203 -9.45 2.27 -1.67
N LEU A 204 -8.87 2.84 -2.74
CA LEU A 204 -8.39 2.07 -3.89
C LEU A 204 -7.28 1.07 -3.52
N GLN A 205 -6.48 1.36 -2.49
CA GLN A 205 -5.39 0.49 -2.03
C GLN A 205 -5.83 -0.63 -1.08
N THR A 206 -6.98 -0.50 -0.43
CA THR A 206 -7.47 -1.44 0.59
C THR A 206 -8.71 -2.22 0.14
N TYR A 207 -9.58 -1.57 -0.62
CA TYR A 207 -10.87 -2.09 -1.04
C TYR A 207 -10.72 -3.29 -1.97
N SER A 208 -11.18 -4.43 -1.50
CA SER A 208 -11.12 -5.72 -2.18
C SER A 208 -12.21 -6.63 -1.65
N LEU A 209 -12.46 -7.75 -2.34
CA LEU A 209 -13.40 -8.75 -1.84
C LEU A 209 -13.01 -9.27 -0.45
N ARG A 210 -11.71 -9.36 -0.16
CA ARG A 210 -11.17 -9.72 1.15
C ARG A 210 -11.55 -8.68 2.20
N TRP A 211 -11.33 -7.39 1.91
CA TRP A 211 -11.71 -6.30 2.82
C TRP A 211 -13.21 -6.30 3.08
N ILE A 212 -14.06 -6.47 2.05
CA ILE A 212 -15.52 -6.58 2.19
C ILE A 212 -15.89 -7.72 3.14
N LYS A 213 -15.20 -8.87 3.05
CA LYS A 213 -15.41 -10.01 3.96
C LYS A 213 -14.98 -9.69 5.39
N GLU A 214 -13.85 -9.02 5.58
CA GLU A 214 -13.37 -8.56 6.89
C GLU A 214 -14.31 -7.54 7.54
N GLN A 215 -15.10 -6.81 6.75
CA GLN A 215 -16.13 -5.88 7.23
C GLN A 215 -17.53 -6.52 7.37
N ASN A 216 -17.66 -7.86 7.30
CA ASN A 216 -18.95 -8.57 7.36
C ASN A 216 -19.96 -8.20 6.24
N LEU A 217 -19.49 -7.61 5.13
CA LEU A 217 -20.32 -7.19 4.00
C LEU A 217 -20.27 -8.17 2.81
N TYR A 218 -19.70 -9.36 2.98
CA TYR A 218 -19.59 -10.35 1.90
C TYR A 218 -20.97 -10.86 1.44
N SER A 219 -21.85 -11.20 2.37
CA SER A 219 -23.18 -11.71 2.06
C SER A 219 -24.00 -10.74 1.20
N PRO A 220 -24.18 -9.45 1.54
CA PRO A 220 -24.88 -8.52 0.67
C PRO A 220 -24.17 -8.28 -0.66
N CYS A 221 -22.82 -8.20 -0.66
CA CYS A 221 -22.03 -8.10 -1.90
C CYS A 221 -22.32 -9.26 -2.86
N PHE A 222 -22.40 -10.48 -2.33
CA PHE A 222 -22.70 -11.67 -3.12
C PHE A 222 -24.15 -11.67 -3.65
N ILE A 223 -25.12 -11.34 -2.80
CA ILE A 223 -26.55 -11.39 -3.14
C ILE A 223 -26.90 -10.40 -4.27
N PHE A 224 -26.49 -9.13 -4.15
CA PHE A 224 -26.95 -8.08 -5.08
C PHE A 224 -25.95 -7.75 -6.20
N TRP A 225 -24.66 -7.99 -5.99
CA TRP A 225 -23.60 -7.64 -6.94
C TRP A 225 -22.80 -8.85 -7.42
N LYS A 226 -23.32 -10.08 -7.21
CA LYS A 226 -22.70 -11.35 -7.63
C LYS A 226 -21.25 -11.49 -7.14
N GLY A 227 -20.93 -10.86 -6.00
CA GLY A 227 -19.60 -10.88 -5.40
C GLY A 227 -18.59 -9.98 -6.12
N SER A 228 -19.02 -9.04 -6.96
CA SER A 228 -18.17 -8.03 -7.60
C SER A 228 -17.95 -6.84 -6.65
N PRO A 229 -16.72 -6.64 -6.12
CA PRO A 229 -16.40 -5.46 -5.32
C PRO A 229 -16.63 -4.17 -6.11
N TYR A 230 -16.24 -4.16 -7.40
CA TYR A 230 -16.43 -3.00 -8.24
C TYR A 230 -17.89 -2.62 -8.38
N SER A 231 -18.77 -3.57 -8.69
CA SER A 231 -20.19 -3.27 -8.88
C SER A 231 -20.81 -2.72 -7.59
N PHE A 232 -20.42 -3.25 -6.43
CA PHE A 232 -20.89 -2.77 -5.13
C PHE A 232 -20.41 -1.34 -4.84
N LEU A 233 -19.14 -1.04 -5.11
CA LEU A 233 -18.58 0.30 -4.92
C LEU A 233 -19.13 1.31 -5.93
N ASN A 234 -19.28 0.92 -7.19
CA ASN A 234 -19.77 1.79 -8.25
C ASN A 234 -21.26 2.12 -8.05
N ASP A 235 -22.04 1.24 -7.45
CA ASP A 235 -23.43 1.55 -7.10
C ASP A 235 -23.51 2.55 -5.93
N LEU A 236 -22.55 2.52 -5.00
CA LEU A 236 -22.45 3.52 -3.93
C LEU A 236 -21.92 4.87 -4.42
N TYR A 237 -20.89 4.85 -5.28
CA TYR A 237 -20.28 6.04 -5.88
C TYR A 237 -20.30 5.94 -7.41
N PRO A 238 -21.44 6.21 -8.05
CA PRO A 238 -21.61 6.07 -9.50
C PRO A 238 -20.54 6.80 -10.30
N ASN A 239 -19.85 6.06 -11.17
CA ASN A 239 -18.84 6.57 -12.10
C ASN A 239 -17.66 7.31 -11.46
N ARG A 240 -17.48 7.21 -10.13
CA ARG A 240 -16.37 7.86 -9.42
C ARG A 240 -15.05 7.14 -9.62
N PHE A 241 -15.10 5.82 -9.75
CA PHE A 241 -13.93 4.95 -9.90
C PHE A 241 -14.08 4.07 -11.13
N LYS A 242 -12.98 3.76 -11.79
CA LYS A 242 -12.93 2.73 -12.83
C LYS A 242 -12.58 1.37 -12.23
N GLU A 243 -13.06 0.30 -12.85
CA GLU A 243 -12.85 -1.06 -12.35
C GLU A 243 -11.36 -1.43 -12.28
N TRP A 244 -10.56 -0.94 -13.23
CA TRP A 244 -9.11 -1.14 -13.25
C TRP A 244 -8.33 -0.33 -12.22
N GLU A 245 -8.96 0.62 -11.53
CA GLU A 245 -8.32 1.36 -10.44
C GLU A 245 -8.33 0.61 -9.10
N LEU A 246 -9.18 -0.39 -8.97
CA LEU A 246 -9.22 -1.23 -7.78
C LEU A 246 -7.99 -2.13 -7.70
N LEU A 247 -7.63 -2.52 -6.47
CA LEU A 247 -6.47 -3.36 -6.18
C LEU A 247 -6.45 -4.67 -6.99
N VAL A 248 -7.63 -5.26 -7.25
CA VAL A 248 -7.76 -6.53 -7.97
C VAL A 248 -8.86 -6.41 -9.01
N THR A 249 -8.51 -6.72 -10.25
CA THR A 249 -9.47 -6.89 -11.35
C THR A 249 -9.92 -8.35 -11.44
N PRO A 250 -11.17 -8.64 -11.84
CA PRO A 250 -11.65 -10.01 -12.00
C PRO A 250 -10.82 -10.82 -13.02
N LYS A 251 -10.83 -12.15 -12.89
CA LYS A 251 -10.22 -13.03 -13.89
C LYS A 251 -10.92 -12.84 -15.24
N GLY A 252 -10.13 -12.65 -16.30
CA GLY A 252 -10.64 -12.40 -17.65
C GLY A 252 -11.17 -10.98 -17.88
N PHE A 253 -10.94 -10.05 -16.94
CA PHE A 253 -11.36 -8.66 -17.08
C PHE A 253 -10.68 -7.95 -18.25
N TRP A 254 -9.37 -8.16 -18.42
CA TRP A 254 -8.57 -7.46 -19.41
C TRP A 254 -8.75 -8.03 -20.81
N THR A 255 -9.05 -7.14 -21.75
CA THR A 255 -8.85 -7.34 -23.19
C THR A 255 -7.84 -6.31 -23.69
N LYS A 256 -7.33 -6.47 -24.91
CA LYS A 256 -6.39 -5.50 -25.49
C LYS A 256 -7.03 -4.10 -25.59
N GLU A 257 -8.31 -4.03 -25.95
CA GLU A 257 -9.08 -2.80 -26.11
C GLU A 257 -9.26 -2.09 -24.76
N LYS A 258 -9.68 -2.82 -23.73
CA LYS A 258 -9.81 -2.29 -22.37
C LYS A 258 -8.48 -1.81 -21.81
N ALA A 259 -7.38 -2.49 -22.12
CA ALA A 259 -6.05 -2.05 -21.73
C ALA A 259 -5.72 -0.69 -22.34
N LEU A 260 -5.97 -0.52 -23.65
CA LEU A 260 -5.74 0.75 -24.34
C LEU A 260 -6.67 1.86 -23.82
N GLU A 261 -7.94 1.54 -23.55
CA GLU A 261 -8.89 2.47 -22.93
C GLU A 261 -8.41 2.93 -21.55
N ALA A 262 -7.98 1.98 -20.70
CA ALA A 262 -7.47 2.29 -19.37
C ALA A 262 -6.22 3.17 -19.44
N LEU A 263 -5.29 2.85 -20.34
CA LEU A 263 -4.09 3.67 -20.56
C LEU A 263 -4.44 5.09 -21.03
N LYS A 264 -5.33 5.19 -22.03
CA LYS A 264 -5.80 6.48 -22.57
C LYS A 264 -6.42 7.32 -21.47
N TRP A 265 -7.34 6.75 -20.70
CA TRP A 265 -8.00 7.44 -19.59
C TRP A 265 -7.00 7.86 -18.51
N THR A 266 -6.00 7.03 -18.17
CA THR A 266 -4.97 7.40 -17.20
C THR A 266 -4.12 8.60 -17.68
N ILE A 267 -3.74 8.62 -18.96
CA ILE A 267 -2.93 9.69 -19.55
C ILE A 267 -3.74 10.97 -19.72
N GLU A 268 -4.90 10.89 -20.38
CA GLU A 268 -5.66 12.04 -20.86
C GLU A 268 -6.59 12.63 -19.80
N GLU A 269 -7.25 11.79 -18.99
CA GLU A 269 -8.28 12.25 -18.06
C GLU A 269 -7.77 12.34 -16.63
N LYS A 270 -7.07 11.29 -16.15
CA LYS A 270 -6.62 11.19 -14.76
C LYS A 270 -5.42 12.08 -14.46
N GLU A 271 -4.33 11.92 -15.21
CA GLU A 271 -3.10 12.70 -15.00
C GLU A 271 -2.95 13.91 -15.93
N LYS A 272 -3.71 13.96 -17.03
CA LYS A 272 -3.66 15.05 -18.04
C LYS A 272 -2.24 15.36 -18.51
N LEU A 273 -1.48 14.30 -18.80
CA LEU A 273 -0.06 14.42 -19.11
C LEU A 273 0.16 15.02 -20.50
N SER A 274 1.07 15.99 -20.58
CA SER A 274 1.62 16.45 -21.86
C SER A 274 2.64 15.46 -22.43
N ASP A 275 2.91 15.53 -23.74
CA ASP A 275 3.93 14.69 -24.41
C ASP A 275 5.31 14.83 -23.77
N LYS A 276 5.66 16.03 -23.28
CA LYS A 276 6.92 16.28 -22.57
C LYS A 276 6.97 15.53 -21.24
N GLU A 277 5.86 15.50 -20.50
CA GLU A 277 5.78 14.77 -19.24
C GLU A 277 5.76 13.26 -19.45
N LEU A 278 5.08 12.77 -20.49
CA LEU A 278 5.10 11.36 -20.86
C LEU A 278 6.53 10.87 -21.12
N LYS A 279 7.32 11.61 -21.90
CA LYS A 279 8.75 11.30 -22.18
C LYS A 279 9.63 11.24 -20.93
N CYS A 280 9.18 11.79 -19.80
CA CYS A 280 9.89 11.82 -18.52
C CYS A 280 9.36 10.82 -17.48
N LYS A 281 8.03 10.63 -17.41
CA LYS A 281 7.37 9.81 -16.37
C LYS A 281 7.03 8.39 -16.84
N TYR A 282 6.64 8.24 -18.11
CA TYR A 282 6.07 7.01 -18.64
C TYR A 282 7.08 5.86 -18.62
N SER A 283 6.86 4.88 -17.77
CA SER A 283 7.77 3.76 -17.54
C SER A 283 7.00 2.55 -17.02
N MET A 284 7.65 1.37 -16.99
CA MET A 284 7.05 0.20 -16.32
C MET A 284 6.67 0.49 -14.87
N LYS A 285 7.48 1.29 -14.15
CA LYS A 285 7.17 1.70 -12.78
C LYS A 285 5.89 2.54 -12.71
N TRP A 286 5.72 3.49 -13.63
CA TRP A 286 4.51 4.32 -13.71
C TRP A 286 3.27 3.45 -14.06
N LEU A 287 3.41 2.51 -14.99
CA LEU A 287 2.34 1.57 -15.33
C LEU A 287 1.92 0.69 -14.15
N ILE A 288 2.87 0.19 -13.35
CA ILE A 288 2.60 -0.58 -12.13
C ILE A 288 1.84 0.25 -11.10
N GLN A 289 2.21 1.52 -10.91
CA GLN A 289 1.54 2.43 -9.98
C GLN A 289 0.06 2.66 -10.33
N HIS A 290 -0.30 2.52 -11.60
CA HIS A 290 -1.67 2.64 -12.10
C HIS A 290 -2.36 1.29 -12.36
N GLY A 291 -1.81 0.18 -11.87
CA GLY A 291 -2.45 -1.15 -11.99
C GLY A 291 -2.38 -1.76 -13.39
N LEU A 292 -1.59 -1.20 -14.30
CA LEU A 292 -1.52 -1.60 -15.72
C LEU A 292 -0.45 -2.67 -16.01
N ARG A 293 0.16 -3.30 -14.99
CA ARG A 293 1.18 -4.35 -15.20
C ARG A 293 0.64 -5.58 -15.92
N THR A 294 -0.53 -6.06 -15.49
CA THR A 294 -1.17 -7.27 -16.03
C THR A 294 -1.43 -7.16 -17.53
N PRO A 295 -2.12 -6.11 -18.04
CA PRO A 295 -2.34 -5.99 -19.48
C PRO A 295 -1.04 -5.83 -20.27
N VAL A 296 -0.04 -5.11 -19.75
CA VAL A 296 1.29 -4.97 -20.39
C VAL A 296 1.95 -6.33 -20.61
N ASN A 297 1.90 -7.20 -19.60
CA ASN A 297 2.42 -8.55 -19.70
C ASN A 297 1.65 -9.40 -20.72
N GLN A 298 0.32 -9.35 -20.66
CA GLN A 298 -0.56 -10.24 -21.43
C GLN A 298 -0.59 -9.90 -22.93
N PHE A 299 -0.64 -8.61 -23.29
CA PHE A 299 -0.91 -8.18 -24.67
C PHE A 299 0.25 -7.46 -25.35
N PHE A 300 1.22 -6.95 -24.59
CA PHE A 300 2.25 -6.04 -25.11
C PHE A 300 3.68 -6.56 -24.88
N LYS A 301 3.85 -7.88 -24.71
CA LYS A 301 5.16 -8.56 -24.58
C LYS A 301 6.07 -7.95 -23.50
N ASP A 302 5.46 -7.50 -22.41
CA ASP A 302 6.14 -6.80 -21.31
C ASP A 302 6.89 -5.51 -21.72
N SER A 303 6.44 -4.87 -22.82
CA SER A 303 7.02 -3.64 -23.34
C SER A 303 6.11 -2.43 -23.08
N PRO A 304 6.51 -1.50 -22.18
CA PRO A 304 5.82 -0.22 -22.02
C PRO A 304 5.70 0.56 -23.32
N TYR A 305 6.74 0.51 -24.15
CA TYR A 305 6.73 1.21 -25.44
C TYR A 305 5.66 0.66 -26.36
N GLN A 306 5.57 -0.67 -26.54
CA GLN A 306 4.57 -1.28 -27.41
C GLN A 306 3.15 -0.90 -26.96
N PHE A 307 2.92 -0.86 -25.65
CA PHE A 307 1.63 -0.43 -25.12
C PHE A 307 1.30 1.04 -25.46
N LEU A 308 2.28 1.94 -25.36
CA LEU A 308 2.10 3.35 -25.72
C LEU A 308 1.96 3.55 -27.23
N ASN A 309 2.74 2.82 -28.03
CA ASN A 309 2.74 2.91 -29.48
C ASN A 309 1.46 2.33 -30.07
N ASP A 310 0.88 1.30 -29.48
CA ASP A 310 -0.44 0.80 -29.90
C ASP A 310 -1.55 1.83 -29.62
N LEU A 311 -1.43 2.64 -28.56
CA LEU A 311 -2.37 3.73 -28.26
C LEU A 311 -2.15 4.97 -29.13
N TYR A 312 -0.89 5.36 -29.34
CA TYR A 312 -0.48 6.50 -30.15
C TYR A 312 0.55 6.08 -31.21
N PRO A 313 0.10 5.47 -32.33
CA PRO A 313 0.99 4.93 -33.35
C PRO A 313 1.95 5.98 -33.89
N ASN A 314 3.26 5.66 -33.87
CA ASN A 314 4.35 6.47 -34.40
C ASN A 314 4.48 7.88 -33.79
N ARG A 315 3.78 8.19 -32.71
CA ARG A 315 3.88 9.50 -32.02
C ARG A 315 5.15 9.64 -31.21
N PHE A 316 5.68 8.52 -30.71
CA PHE A 316 6.89 8.47 -29.89
C PHE A 316 7.88 7.44 -30.46
N LYS A 317 9.16 7.78 -30.42
CA LYS A 317 10.25 6.82 -30.66
C LYS A 317 10.64 6.13 -29.36
N GLU A 318 11.15 4.90 -29.47
CA GLU A 318 11.53 4.07 -28.31
C GLU A 318 12.55 4.76 -27.39
N TRP A 319 13.51 5.47 -27.98
CA TRP A 319 14.57 6.19 -27.27
C TRP A 319 14.14 7.53 -26.66
N GLU A 320 12.92 8.02 -26.96
CA GLU A 320 12.41 9.23 -26.34
C GLU A 320 11.89 8.99 -24.92
N LEU A 321 11.49 7.76 -24.62
CA LEU A 321 11.01 7.34 -23.31
C LEU A 321 12.14 7.31 -22.26
N PRO A 322 11.83 7.25 -20.95
CA PRO A 322 12.82 7.17 -19.88
C PRO A 322 13.69 5.90 -19.93
N VAL A 323 13.15 4.78 -20.41
CA VAL A 323 13.81 3.47 -20.43
C VAL A 323 13.59 2.82 -21.79
N THR A 324 14.68 2.44 -22.45
CA THR A 324 14.63 1.62 -23.67
C THR A 324 14.56 0.14 -23.32
N PRO A 325 13.90 -0.70 -24.14
CA PRO A 325 13.84 -2.14 -23.88
C PRO A 325 15.23 -2.80 -23.79
N ASN A 326 15.34 -3.90 -23.05
CA ASN A 326 16.58 -4.69 -23.02
C ASN A 326 16.92 -5.22 -24.41
N GLY A 327 18.18 -5.10 -24.82
CA GLY A 327 18.63 -5.52 -26.15
C GLY A 327 18.15 -4.61 -27.29
N PHE A 328 17.50 -3.48 -27.00
CA PHE A 328 16.99 -2.55 -28.02
C PHE A 328 18.08 -2.00 -28.95
N TRP A 329 19.21 -1.59 -28.35
CA TRP A 329 20.29 -0.93 -29.08
C TRP A 329 21.10 -1.90 -29.93
N THR A 330 21.00 -1.71 -31.25
CA THR A 330 21.97 -2.11 -32.27
C THR A 330 22.77 -0.87 -32.72
N GLU A 331 23.85 -1.08 -33.46
CA GLU A 331 24.65 0.01 -34.01
C GLU A 331 23.82 0.89 -34.94
N GLU A 332 23.03 0.29 -35.82
CA GLU A 332 22.18 0.98 -36.80
C GLU A 332 21.12 1.85 -36.11
N LYS A 333 20.41 1.30 -35.12
CA LYS A 333 19.40 2.04 -34.35
C LYS A 333 20.00 3.19 -33.56
N ALA A 334 21.22 3.02 -33.06
CA ALA A 334 21.93 4.09 -32.35
C ALA A 334 22.32 5.24 -33.29
N LEU A 335 22.76 4.92 -34.52
CA LEU A 335 23.03 5.92 -35.54
C LEU A 335 21.75 6.59 -36.05
N GLU A 336 20.66 5.83 -36.24
CA GLU A 336 19.34 6.37 -36.58
C GLU A 336 18.85 7.37 -35.52
N ALA A 337 18.93 6.99 -34.24
CA ALA A 337 18.54 7.86 -33.13
C ALA A 337 19.41 9.13 -33.06
N LEU A 338 20.71 9.00 -33.32
CA LEU A 338 21.62 10.15 -33.39
C LEU A 338 21.29 11.07 -34.56
N LYS A 339 21.07 10.51 -35.76
CA LYS A 339 20.70 11.24 -36.96
C LYS A 339 19.41 12.02 -36.74
N TRP A 340 18.37 11.33 -36.28
CA TRP A 340 17.07 11.94 -35.97
C TRP A 340 17.20 13.07 -34.92
N THR A 341 18.05 12.89 -33.90
CA THR A 341 18.28 13.91 -32.88
C THR A 341 18.94 15.17 -33.48
N ILE A 342 19.91 15.01 -34.37
CA ILE A 342 20.64 16.11 -34.99
C ILE A 342 19.78 16.80 -36.05
N GLU A 343 19.19 16.04 -36.97
CA GLU A 343 18.56 16.56 -38.18
C GLU A 343 17.09 16.95 -37.96
N GLU A 344 16.32 16.20 -37.18
CA GLU A 344 14.88 16.44 -37.04
C GLU A 344 14.52 17.12 -35.72
N LYS A 345 15.05 16.62 -34.60
CA LYS A 345 14.68 17.11 -33.26
C LYS A 345 15.27 18.48 -32.97
N GLU A 346 16.58 18.63 -33.15
CA GLU A 346 17.31 19.85 -32.81
C GLU A 346 17.65 20.71 -34.05
N GLN A 347 17.53 20.13 -35.26
CA GLN A 347 17.81 20.79 -36.55
C GLN A 347 19.15 21.55 -36.56
N LEU A 348 20.20 20.91 -36.07
CA LEU A 348 21.50 21.56 -35.85
C LEU A 348 22.25 21.78 -37.16
N SER A 349 22.77 22.99 -37.35
CA SER A 349 23.79 23.25 -38.37
C SER A 349 25.13 22.59 -38.01
N ASP A 350 26.02 22.44 -39.00
CA ASP A 350 27.36 21.87 -38.79
C ASP A 350 28.18 22.71 -37.79
N GLU A 351 28.04 24.03 -37.83
CA GLU A 351 28.69 24.98 -36.91
C GLU A 351 28.17 24.84 -35.48
N GLU A 352 26.86 24.70 -35.30
CA GLU A 352 26.26 24.50 -33.98
C GLU A 352 26.63 23.14 -33.41
N LEU A 353 26.63 22.09 -34.25
CA LEU A 353 27.02 20.75 -33.87
C LEU A 353 28.49 20.73 -33.41
N LYS A 354 29.42 21.36 -34.15
CA LYS A 354 30.84 21.51 -33.74
C LYS A 354 30.99 22.18 -32.37
N ARG A 355 30.10 23.13 -32.05
CA ARG A 355 30.12 23.87 -30.78
C ARG A 355 29.61 23.05 -29.59
N ILE A 356 28.49 22.32 -29.75
CA ILE A 356 27.76 21.71 -28.63
C ILE A 356 28.00 20.19 -28.49
N TYR A 357 28.33 19.50 -29.58
CA TYR A 357 28.43 18.06 -29.62
C TYR A 357 29.58 17.57 -28.74
N SER A 358 29.23 16.80 -27.72
CA SER A 358 30.14 16.33 -26.68
C SER A 358 29.56 15.11 -25.98
N GLY A 359 30.36 14.40 -25.18
CA GLY A 359 29.84 13.30 -24.37
C GLY A 359 28.74 13.74 -23.39
N ARG A 360 28.79 14.99 -22.93
CA ARG A 360 27.73 15.60 -22.12
C ARG A 360 26.44 15.81 -22.93
N TRP A 361 26.56 16.31 -24.15
CA TRP A 361 25.41 16.48 -25.05
C TRP A 361 24.76 15.13 -25.37
N ILE A 362 25.54 14.10 -25.73
CA ILE A 362 25.01 12.73 -25.97
C ILE A 362 24.30 12.19 -24.73
N LYS A 363 24.85 12.42 -23.53
CA LYS A 363 24.20 12.04 -22.27
C LYS A 363 22.86 12.74 -22.07
N ASN A 364 22.79 14.03 -22.34
CA ASN A 364 21.55 14.80 -22.26
C ASN A 364 20.49 14.30 -23.26
N GLN A 365 20.93 13.81 -24.41
CA GLN A 365 20.06 13.19 -25.43
C GLN A 365 19.73 11.71 -25.14
N LYS A 366 20.06 11.18 -23.94
CA LYS A 366 19.82 9.80 -23.51
C LYS A 366 20.51 8.72 -24.38
N LEU A 367 21.57 9.07 -25.11
CA LEU A 367 22.31 8.17 -26.00
C LEU A 367 23.61 7.60 -25.37
N SER A 368 23.77 7.67 -24.05
CA SER A 368 24.99 7.19 -23.37
C SER A 368 25.19 5.67 -23.45
N VAL A 369 24.10 4.90 -23.36
CA VAL A 369 24.16 3.42 -23.40
C VAL A 369 24.71 2.92 -24.74
N PRO A 370 24.15 3.30 -25.90
CA PRO A 370 24.71 2.87 -27.18
C PRO A 370 26.12 3.43 -27.42
N LEU A 371 26.40 4.67 -26.98
CA LEU A 371 27.74 5.25 -27.06
C LEU A 371 28.81 4.37 -26.36
N HIS A 372 28.51 3.94 -25.14
CA HIS A 372 29.41 3.07 -24.37
C HIS A 372 29.54 1.70 -25.04
N LYS A 373 28.43 1.11 -25.51
CA LYS A 373 28.37 -0.25 -26.03
C LYS A 373 29.12 -0.43 -27.35
N PHE A 374 29.02 0.52 -28.28
CA PHE A 374 29.55 0.34 -29.65
C PHE A 374 30.76 1.23 -29.97
N TRP A 375 30.94 2.35 -29.26
CA TRP A 375 31.99 3.33 -29.58
C TRP A 375 32.94 3.61 -28.40
N SER A 376 33.04 2.70 -27.43
CA SER A 376 33.95 2.80 -26.27
C SER A 376 33.87 4.15 -25.55
N SER A 377 32.65 4.70 -25.42
CA SER A 377 32.40 6.00 -24.81
C SER A 377 33.05 7.19 -25.54
N ASN A 378 33.33 7.07 -26.85
CA ASN A 378 33.94 8.12 -27.66
C ASN A 378 32.89 8.79 -28.59
N PRO A 379 32.40 10.00 -28.24
CA PRO A 379 31.39 10.74 -29.00
C PRO A 379 31.77 10.95 -30.47
N PHE A 380 33.05 11.23 -30.73
CA PHE A 380 33.51 11.56 -32.07
C PHE A 380 33.50 10.32 -32.97
N ILE A 381 33.88 9.14 -32.47
CA ILE A 381 33.85 7.92 -33.29
C ILE A 381 32.40 7.60 -33.69
N MET A 382 31.45 7.76 -32.76
CA MET A 382 30.02 7.62 -33.06
C MET A 382 29.56 8.60 -34.15
N LEU A 383 29.95 9.88 -34.05
CA LEU A 383 29.58 10.88 -35.07
C LEU A 383 30.22 10.61 -36.42
N ASN A 384 31.50 10.20 -36.42
CA ASN A 384 32.21 9.85 -37.64
C ASN A 384 31.68 8.55 -38.26
N SER A 385 31.03 7.68 -37.49
CA SER A 385 30.31 6.51 -38.03
C SER A 385 29.02 6.94 -38.74
N LEU A 386 28.34 7.97 -38.22
CA LEU A 386 27.16 8.55 -38.86
C LEU A 386 27.48 9.39 -40.10
N TYR A 387 28.52 10.23 -40.02
CA TYR A 387 28.98 11.10 -41.11
C TYR A 387 30.48 10.90 -41.40
N PRO A 388 30.87 9.80 -42.08
CA PRO A 388 32.27 9.49 -42.34
C PRO A 388 32.99 10.63 -43.06
N GLY A 389 34.06 11.14 -42.45
CA GLY A 389 34.93 12.16 -43.07
C GLY A 389 34.36 13.57 -43.15
N ARG A 390 33.10 13.80 -42.76
CA ARG A 390 32.45 15.13 -42.76
C ARG A 390 33.04 16.08 -41.73
N PHE A 391 33.48 15.53 -40.59
CA PHE A 391 34.04 16.31 -39.48
C PHE A 391 35.42 15.80 -39.10
N LYS A 392 36.34 16.71 -38.80
CA LYS A 392 37.63 16.42 -38.17
C LYS A 392 37.53 16.61 -36.66
N ARG A 393 38.26 15.78 -35.92
CA ARG A 393 38.16 15.74 -34.45
C ARG A 393 38.55 17.04 -33.75
N TRP A 394 39.47 17.80 -34.35
CA TRP A 394 39.92 19.11 -33.84
C TRP A 394 38.96 20.26 -34.15
N GLU A 395 37.89 20.03 -34.93
CA GLU A 395 36.88 21.07 -35.20
C GLU A 395 35.90 21.27 -34.04
N PHE A 396 35.85 20.34 -33.07
CA PHE A 396 34.93 20.39 -31.94
C PHE A 396 35.51 21.19 -30.77
N SER A 397 34.63 21.84 -30.01
CA SER A 397 35.01 22.66 -28.84
C SER A 397 35.70 21.87 -27.71
N VAL A 398 35.47 20.56 -27.63
CA VAL A 398 36.02 19.68 -26.59
C VAL A 398 36.82 18.55 -27.21
N SER A 399 38.12 18.51 -26.90
CA SER A 399 39.00 17.39 -27.23
C SER A 399 39.10 16.41 -26.04
N PRO A 400 39.01 15.08 -26.25
CA PRO A 400 39.20 14.10 -25.18
C PRO A 400 40.61 14.15 -24.57
N TYR A 401 40.74 13.65 -23.34
CA TYR A 401 42.04 13.52 -22.66
C TYR A 401 43.02 12.72 -23.54
N ASN A 402 44.27 13.20 -23.64
CA ASN A 402 45.32 12.65 -24.50
C ASN A 402 45.05 12.62 -26.02
N PHE A 403 44.04 13.35 -26.53
CA PHE A 403 43.81 13.44 -27.98
C PHE A 403 44.96 14.13 -28.73
N TRP A 404 45.46 15.23 -28.17
CA TRP A 404 46.54 15.99 -28.79
C TRP A 404 47.87 15.25 -28.61
N THR A 405 48.45 14.84 -29.73
CA THR A 405 49.84 14.43 -29.93
C THR A 405 50.51 15.44 -30.85
N GLU A 406 51.84 15.47 -30.87
CA GLU A 406 52.59 16.33 -31.80
C GLU A 406 52.17 16.08 -33.25
N LYS A 407 52.05 14.81 -33.64
CA LYS A 407 51.58 14.39 -34.97
C LYS A 407 50.20 14.96 -35.32
N ASN A 408 49.19 14.72 -34.47
CA ASN A 408 47.82 15.18 -34.75
C ASN A 408 47.70 16.70 -34.69
N ALA A 409 48.53 17.38 -33.89
CA ALA A 409 48.60 18.83 -33.84
C ALA A 409 49.16 19.43 -35.14
N LEU A 410 50.20 18.82 -35.71
CA LEU A 410 50.73 19.21 -37.02
C LEU A 410 49.75 18.90 -38.15
N GLU A 411 49.07 17.75 -38.12
CA GLU A 411 48.00 17.42 -39.07
C GLU A 411 46.85 18.43 -39.01
N ALA A 412 46.41 18.81 -37.81
CA ALA A 412 45.37 19.82 -37.63
C ALA A 412 45.82 21.20 -38.16
N LEU A 413 47.09 21.56 -37.94
CA LEU A 413 47.64 22.82 -38.46
C LEU A 413 47.74 22.80 -39.98
N ARG A 414 48.25 21.71 -40.56
CA ARG A 414 48.31 21.49 -42.02
C ARG A 414 46.94 21.66 -42.64
N TRP A 415 45.96 20.91 -42.13
CA TRP A 415 44.59 20.95 -42.60
C TRP A 415 44.00 22.36 -42.49
N THR A 416 44.28 23.08 -41.41
CA THR A 416 43.79 24.46 -41.23
C THR A 416 44.35 25.40 -42.29
N ILE A 417 45.65 25.28 -42.59
CA ILE A 417 46.34 26.14 -43.57
C ILE A 417 45.93 25.77 -45.01
N GLU A 418 46.06 24.49 -45.35
CA GLU A 418 45.98 24.00 -46.73
C GLU A 418 44.53 23.76 -47.19
N GLU A 419 43.66 23.27 -46.31
CA GLU A 419 42.30 22.85 -46.70
C GLU A 419 41.21 23.81 -46.19
N LYS A 420 41.25 24.19 -44.91
CA LYS A 420 40.19 24.99 -44.28
C LYS A 420 40.24 26.45 -44.74
N VAL A 421 41.39 27.10 -44.57
CA VAL A 421 41.57 28.52 -44.89
C VAL A 421 42.18 28.71 -46.29
N LYS A 422 42.87 27.68 -46.82
CA LYS A 422 43.53 27.68 -48.14
C LYS A 422 44.48 28.88 -48.31
N LEU A 423 45.36 29.07 -47.34
CA LEU A 423 46.30 30.19 -47.33
C LEU A 423 47.43 29.97 -48.33
N THR A 424 47.75 31.02 -49.08
CA THR A 424 49.01 31.13 -49.83
C THR A 424 50.16 31.40 -48.87
N GLU A 425 51.41 31.14 -49.29
CA GLU A 425 52.57 31.43 -48.44
C GLU A 425 52.63 32.91 -48.01
N GLU A 426 52.35 33.84 -48.93
CA GLU A 426 52.33 35.27 -48.66
C GLU A 426 51.29 35.66 -47.60
N THR A 427 50.07 35.13 -47.71
CA THR A 427 48.99 35.41 -46.76
C THR A 427 49.23 34.73 -45.42
N LEU A 428 49.76 33.50 -45.42
CA LEU A 428 50.17 32.77 -44.22
C LEU A 428 51.17 33.59 -43.40
N LEU A 429 52.24 34.08 -44.02
CA LEU A 429 53.27 34.88 -43.33
C LEU A 429 52.73 36.19 -42.72
N GLN A 430 51.67 36.75 -43.31
CA GLN A 430 51.03 37.99 -42.84
C GLN A 430 50.07 37.78 -41.66
N ILE A 431 49.34 36.66 -41.60
CA ILE A 431 48.28 36.44 -40.59
C ILE A 431 48.67 35.44 -39.50
N TYR A 432 49.63 34.55 -39.79
CA TYR A 432 50.05 33.50 -38.87
C TYR A 432 50.75 34.07 -37.64
N THR A 433 50.00 34.11 -36.55
CA THR A 433 50.40 34.69 -35.25
C THR A 433 49.82 33.84 -34.13
N GLY A 434 50.30 34.01 -32.90
CA GLY A 434 49.70 33.34 -31.73
C GLY A 434 48.20 33.66 -31.55
N LYS A 435 47.75 34.87 -31.96
CA LYS A 435 46.33 35.24 -32.00
C LYS A 435 45.57 34.41 -33.03
N TRP A 436 46.12 34.22 -34.22
CA TRP A 436 45.52 33.40 -35.27
C TRP A 436 45.44 31.91 -34.86
N ILE A 437 46.52 31.34 -34.30
CA ILE A 437 46.52 29.97 -33.77
C ILE A 437 45.43 29.80 -32.70
N LYS A 438 45.25 30.79 -31.82
CA LYS A 438 44.17 30.80 -30.83
C LYS A 438 42.78 30.86 -31.48
N GLN A 439 42.58 31.70 -32.49
CA GLN A 439 41.32 31.78 -33.24
C GLN A 439 40.98 30.46 -33.96
N GLN A 440 41.98 29.70 -34.40
CA GLN A 440 41.79 28.40 -35.03
C GLN A 440 41.68 27.22 -34.05
N GLY A 441 41.66 27.47 -32.73
CA GLY A 441 41.51 26.42 -31.72
C GLY A 441 42.77 25.60 -31.43
N LEU A 442 43.93 26.01 -31.95
CA LEU A 442 45.20 25.29 -31.85
C LEU A 442 46.11 25.82 -30.72
N LYS A 443 45.58 26.66 -29.82
CA LYS A 443 46.36 27.21 -28.69
C LYS A 443 46.92 26.12 -27.78
N TYR A 444 46.06 25.23 -27.28
CA TYR A 444 46.49 24.17 -26.35
C TYR A 444 47.61 23.28 -26.91
N PRO A 445 47.52 22.72 -28.13
CA PRO A 445 48.63 21.94 -28.68
C PRO A 445 49.89 22.79 -28.92
N CYS A 446 49.76 24.05 -29.35
CA CYS A 446 50.89 24.98 -29.48
C CYS A 446 51.61 25.18 -28.13
N ASP A 447 50.85 25.42 -27.06
CA ASP A 447 51.38 25.63 -25.71
C ASP A 447 52.05 24.35 -25.17
N LYS A 448 51.43 23.19 -25.40
CA LYS A 448 51.87 21.89 -24.86
C LYS A 448 53.15 21.36 -25.50
N PHE A 449 53.29 21.44 -26.82
CA PHE A 449 54.40 20.80 -27.55
C PHE A 449 55.46 21.79 -28.03
N TRP A 450 55.11 23.06 -28.24
CA TRP A 450 56.01 24.07 -28.79
C TRP A 450 56.16 25.29 -27.88
N GLY A 451 55.88 25.16 -26.58
CA GLY A 451 56.18 26.20 -25.59
C GLY A 451 55.50 27.54 -25.87
N SER A 452 54.30 27.53 -26.48
CA SER A 452 53.57 28.73 -26.93
C SER A 452 54.28 29.51 -28.04
N SER A 453 55.14 28.85 -28.82
CA SER A 453 55.84 29.43 -29.97
C SER A 453 55.13 29.06 -31.28
N PRO A 454 54.35 29.98 -31.88
CA PRO A 454 53.79 29.82 -33.21
C PRO A 454 54.84 29.42 -34.25
N TYR A 455 56.03 30.01 -34.17
CA TYR A 455 57.14 29.73 -35.07
C TYR A 455 57.61 28.29 -34.97
N ASP A 456 57.86 27.78 -33.77
CA ASP A 456 58.37 26.42 -33.60
C ASP A 456 57.34 25.38 -34.07
N MET A 457 56.05 25.65 -33.86
CA MET A 457 54.96 24.83 -34.40
C MET A 457 54.90 24.86 -35.94
N LEU A 458 55.11 26.02 -36.57
CA LEU A 458 55.12 26.13 -38.04
C LEU A 458 56.37 25.50 -38.65
N ASN A 459 57.53 25.69 -38.03
CA ASN A 459 58.79 25.10 -38.45
C ASN A 459 58.76 23.57 -38.28
N ALA A 460 58.07 23.05 -37.26
CA ALA A 460 57.82 21.61 -37.15
C ALA A 460 56.93 21.06 -38.28
N LEU A 461 55.97 21.86 -38.79
CA LEU A 461 55.14 21.47 -39.93
C LEU A 461 55.87 21.57 -41.28
N TYR A 462 56.66 22.63 -41.47
CA TYR A 462 57.44 22.91 -42.67
C TYR A 462 58.91 23.19 -42.29
N PRO A 463 59.72 22.15 -42.03
CA PRO A 463 61.10 22.31 -41.59
C PRO A 463 61.92 23.17 -42.55
N ASN A 464 62.56 24.22 -42.00
CA ASN A 464 63.46 25.14 -42.72
C ASN A 464 62.83 25.91 -43.90
N ARG A 465 61.50 25.89 -44.05
CA ARG A 465 60.80 26.61 -45.13
C ARG A 465 60.63 28.10 -44.83
N PHE A 466 60.51 28.47 -43.56
CA PHE A 466 60.27 29.84 -43.12
C PHE A 466 61.27 30.22 -42.02
N SER A 467 61.80 31.44 -42.07
CA SER A 467 62.65 31.99 -41.01
C SER A 467 61.81 32.74 -39.97
N LYS A 468 62.31 32.83 -38.73
CA LYS A 468 61.60 33.49 -37.63
C LYS A 468 61.23 34.95 -37.95
N HIS A 469 62.09 35.67 -38.67
CA HIS A 469 61.87 37.08 -39.06
C HIS A 469 60.86 37.27 -40.20
N MET A 470 60.49 36.21 -40.93
CA MET A 470 59.46 36.30 -41.97
C MET A 470 58.05 36.45 -41.40
N LEU A 471 57.80 35.94 -40.18
CA LEU A 471 56.50 35.97 -39.52
C LEU A 471 56.22 37.34 -38.89
N LYS A 472 55.03 37.88 -39.14
CA LYS A 472 54.59 39.21 -38.66
C LYS A 472 54.80 39.44 -37.16
N GLY A 473 54.65 38.42 -36.31
CA GLY A 473 54.79 38.54 -34.85
C GLY A 473 56.24 38.59 -34.32
N TYR A 474 57.24 38.42 -35.19
CA TYR A 474 58.66 38.29 -34.81
C TYR A 474 59.58 39.25 -35.58
N LYS A 475 59.02 40.18 -36.36
CA LYS A 475 59.78 41.12 -37.20
C LYS A 475 60.68 42.10 -36.43
N ASP A 476 60.43 42.33 -35.14
CA ASP A 476 61.09 43.42 -34.39
C ASP A 476 62.12 42.99 -33.32
N GLN A 477 62.62 41.75 -33.30
CA GLN A 477 63.59 41.31 -32.28
C GLN A 477 65.07 41.66 -32.58
N LYS A 478 65.38 42.34 -33.69
CA LYS A 478 66.78 42.60 -34.10
C LYS A 478 67.30 44.03 -33.86
N GLU A 479 66.46 45.00 -33.47
CA GLU A 479 66.94 46.38 -33.32
C GLU A 479 67.55 46.73 -31.94
N ASN A 480 67.47 45.86 -30.92
CA ASN A 480 68.01 46.17 -29.58
C ASN A 480 69.17 45.28 -29.12
N ARG A 481 69.98 44.77 -30.04
CA ARG A 481 71.30 44.19 -29.70
C ARG A 481 72.32 44.57 -30.75
N LEU A 482 72.73 45.83 -30.73
CA LEU A 482 74.04 46.34 -31.18
C LEU A 482 74.04 47.84 -30.91
N LEU A 483 74.55 48.27 -29.74
CA LEU A 483 75.43 49.43 -29.53
C LEU A 483 75.57 49.70 -28.00
N VAL A 484 76.80 49.44 -27.54
CA VAL A 484 77.50 49.88 -26.30
C VAL A 484 76.91 49.50 -24.95
#